data_AF-A0A7X8VHC3-F1
#
_entry.id   AF-A0A7X8VHC3-F1
#
_cell.length_a   1.000
_cell.length_b   1.000
_cell.length_c   1.000
_cell.angle_alpha   90.00
_cell.angle_beta   90.00
_cell.angle_gamma   90.00
#
_symmetry.space_group_name_H-M   'P 1'
#
loop_
_entity.id
_entity.type
_entity.pdbx_description
1 polymer ?
#
loop_
_entity_poly.entity_id
_entity_poly.type
_entity_poly.pdbx_seq_one_letter_code
_entity_poly.pdbx_strand_id
1 'polypeptide(L)'
;MTKPAQADIERLRRRERMNILMDLYGSMLTDHTRELMQLYTDEDLTISEIAALRGISRQAVYDRINRGAEQLSAYEANLGQLKDERRLRDWFADFDSWLDGQEPELRGIIEPYLCDLADILGYERNNAVPSTEEKEADLV
;
A
#
# COMPACT_ATOMS: atom_id res chain seq x y z
N MET A 1 26.17 -5.92 -16.70
CA MET A 1 26.05 -4.60 -16.04
C MET A 1 24.74 -4.54 -15.26
N THR A 2 24.57 -5.30 -14.16
CA THR A 2 23.19 -5.60 -13.68
C THR A 2 23.01 -5.90 -12.18
N LYS A 3 24.02 -5.73 -11.30
CA LYS A 3 23.84 -5.93 -9.85
C LYS A 3 23.43 -4.69 -9.02
N PRO A 4 23.95 -3.47 -9.26
CA PRO A 4 23.59 -2.33 -8.41
C PRO A 4 22.18 -1.80 -8.69
N ALA A 5 21.75 -1.76 -9.96
CA ALA A 5 20.44 -1.24 -10.33
C ALA A 5 19.26 -2.04 -9.74
N GLN A 6 19.41 -3.36 -9.55
CA GLN A 6 18.37 -4.19 -8.95
C GLN A 6 18.20 -3.90 -7.46
N ALA A 7 19.30 -3.70 -6.73
CA ALA A 7 19.26 -3.39 -5.30
C ALA A 7 18.62 -2.01 -5.03
N ASP A 8 18.81 -1.05 -5.93
CA ASP A 8 18.20 0.28 -5.82
C ASP A 8 16.69 0.22 -6.07
N ILE A 9 16.25 -0.54 -7.08
CA ILE A 9 14.82 -0.78 -7.35
C ILE A 9 14.14 -1.45 -6.15
N GLU A 10 14.78 -2.44 -5.54
CA GLU A 10 14.24 -3.16 -4.39
C GLU A 10 14.10 -2.24 -3.15
N ARG A 11 15.09 -1.37 -2.90
CA ARG A 11 15.01 -0.35 -1.85
C ARG A 11 13.87 0.62 -2.05
N LEU A 12 13.68 1.09 -3.29
CA LEU A 12 12.56 1.97 -3.65
C LEU A 12 11.22 1.29 -3.41
N ARG A 13 11.05 0.05 -3.88
CA ARG A 13 9.84 -0.74 -3.65
C ARG A 13 9.54 -0.94 -2.17
N ARG A 14 10.56 -1.20 -1.35
CA ARG A 14 10.40 -1.38 0.09
C ARG A 14 9.94 -0.09 0.78
N ARG A 15 10.48 1.06 0.37
CA ARG A 15 10.06 2.37 0.89
C ARG A 15 8.62 2.69 0.49
N GLU A 16 8.28 2.46 -0.78
CA GLU A 16 6.91 2.67 -1.28
C GLU A 16 5.88 1.84 -0.51
N ARG A 17 6.16 0.55 -0.32
CA ARG A 17 5.30 -0.34 0.49
C ARG A 17 5.13 0.17 1.92
N MET A 18 6.18 0.74 2.52
CA MET A 18 6.10 1.29 3.87
C MET A 18 5.17 2.49 3.95
N ASN A 19 5.20 3.37 2.95
CA ASN A 19 4.35 4.55 2.89
C ASN A 19 2.87 4.14 2.81
N ILE A 20 2.53 3.22 1.90
CA ILE A 20 1.17 2.68 1.78
C ILE A 20 0.68 2.08 3.11
N LEU A 21 1.51 1.27 3.76
CA LEU A 21 1.15 0.67 5.04
C LEU A 21 0.98 1.72 6.15
N MET A 22 1.75 2.80 6.14
CA MET A 22 1.59 3.92 7.07
C MET A 22 0.29 4.68 6.83
N ASP A 23 -0.12 4.89 5.59
CA ASP A 23 -1.40 5.53 5.26
C ASP A 23 -2.59 4.71 5.74
N LEU A 24 -2.53 3.38 5.57
CA LEU A 24 -3.61 2.47 5.97
C LEU A 24 -3.67 2.23 7.47
N TYR A 25 -2.51 2.01 8.09
CA TYR A 25 -2.43 1.44 9.44
C TYR A 25 -1.64 2.28 10.44
N GLY A 26 -1.09 3.42 10.01
CA GLY A 26 -0.31 4.31 10.88
C GLY A 26 -1.09 4.75 12.12
N SER A 27 -2.41 4.96 11.98
CA SER A 27 -3.34 5.32 13.08
C SER A 27 -3.50 4.24 14.17
N MET A 28 -3.03 3.00 13.93
CA MET A 28 -3.05 1.91 14.91
C MET A 28 -1.72 1.73 15.65
N LEU A 29 -0.64 2.36 15.18
CA LEU A 29 0.63 2.39 15.88
C LEU A 29 0.54 3.23 17.16
N THR A 30 1.40 2.96 18.14
CA THR A 30 1.53 3.83 19.31
C THR A 30 2.08 5.20 18.90
N ASP A 31 1.64 6.28 19.55
CA ASP A 31 1.96 7.66 19.15
C ASP A 31 3.46 7.90 18.94
N HIS A 32 4.29 7.39 19.85
CA HIS A 32 5.74 7.56 19.76
C HIS A 32 6.38 6.74 18.63
N THR A 33 5.84 5.56 18.29
CA THR A 33 6.33 4.79 17.14
C THR A 33 5.85 5.43 15.84
N ARG A 34 4.57 5.85 15.79
CA ARG A 34 3.99 6.57 14.65
C ARG A 34 4.79 7.82 14.32
N GLU A 35 5.09 8.65 15.31
CA GLU A 35 5.81 9.90 15.11
C GLU A 35 7.19 9.68 14.46
N LEU A 36 7.93 8.64 14.88
CA LEU A 36 9.22 8.31 14.26
C LEU A 36 9.06 7.70 12.87
N MET A 37 8.00 6.92 12.65
CA MET A 37 7.67 6.36 11.34
C MET A 37 7.29 7.45 10.34
N GLN A 38 6.45 8.43 10.74
CA GLN A 38 6.06 9.57 9.91
C GLN A 38 7.26 10.42 9.49
N LEU A 39 8.19 10.67 10.41
CA LEU A 39 9.43 11.35 10.06
C LEU A 39 10.26 10.56 9.02
N TYR A 40 10.16 9.23 9.03
CA TYR A 40 10.87 8.36 8.09
C TYR A 40 10.15 8.20 6.74
N THR A 41 8.82 8.18 6.73
CA THR A 41 7.98 7.99 5.54
C THR A 41 7.59 9.30 4.89
N ASP A 42 6.98 10.21 5.64
CA ASP A 42 6.31 11.41 5.12
C ASP A 42 7.32 12.54 4.89
N GLU A 43 8.30 12.65 5.77
CA GLU A 43 9.36 13.67 5.72
C GLU A 43 10.66 13.16 5.08
N ASP A 44 10.67 11.90 4.63
CA ASP A 44 11.80 11.23 3.97
C ASP A 44 13.14 11.24 4.76
N LEU A 45 13.10 11.55 6.07
CA LEU A 45 14.31 11.70 6.87
C LEU A 45 15.04 10.37 7.04
N THR A 46 16.37 10.45 7.05
CA THR A 46 17.23 9.31 7.36
C THR A 46 17.22 9.02 8.87
N ILE A 47 17.54 7.78 9.24
CA ILE A 47 17.69 7.36 10.65
C ILE A 47 18.64 8.27 11.43
N SER A 48 19.69 8.77 10.77
CA SER A 48 20.66 9.67 11.40
C SER A 48 20.08 11.06 11.65
N GLU A 49 19.29 11.58 10.71
CA GLU A 49 18.59 12.87 10.86
C GLU A 49 17.52 12.80 11.95
N ILE A 50 16.74 11.71 11.97
CA ILE A 50 15.73 11.48 13.02
C ILE A 50 16.40 11.36 14.40
N ALA A 51 17.50 10.63 14.50
CA ALA A 51 18.27 10.49 15.74
C ALA A 51 18.76 11.85 16.26
N ALA A 52 19.29 12.68 15.36
CA ALA A 52 19.73 14.04 15.69
C ALA A 52 18.56 14.94 16.12
N LEU A 53 17.45 14.92 15.38
CA LEU A 53 16.25 15.71 15.65
C LEU A 53 15.60 15.36 16.99
N ARG A 54 15.59 14.07 17.34
CA ARG A 54 14.92 13.54 18.55
C ARG A 54 15.84 13.37 19.75
N GLY A 55 17.14 13.59 19.58
CA GLY A 55 18.14 13.46 20.65
C GLY A 55 18.29 12.03 21.18
N ILE A 56 18.04 11.02 20.34
CA ILE A 56 18.15 9.59 20.70
C ILE A 56 19.20 8.88 19.84
N SER A 57 19.61 7.68 20.22
CA SER A 57 20.62 6.93 19.46
C SER A 57 20.07 6.44 18.11
N ARG A 58 20.94 6.36 17.10
CA ARG A 58 20.60 5.77 15.79
C ARG A 58 20.05 4.35 15.92
N GLN A 59 20.58 3.57 16.86
CA GLN A 59 20.09 2.22 17.15
C GLN A 59 18.66 2.25 17.69
N ALA A 60 18.35 3.16 18.61
CA ALA A 60 17.01 3.29 19.16
C ALA A 60 15.98 3.70 18.08
N VAL A 61 16.36 4.58 17.15
CA VAL A 61 15.52 4.93 15.99
C VAL A 61 15.33 3.71 15.08
N TYR A 62 16.42 3.04 14.71
CA TYR A 62 16.38 1.84 13.87
C TYR A 62 15.46 0.76 14.44
N ASP A 63 15.62 0.43 15.72
CA ASP A 63 14.83 -0.60 16.40
C ASP A 63 13.33 -0.23 16.48
N ARG A 64 13.01 1.07 16.55
CA ARG A 64 11.62 1.55 16.58
C ARG A 64 10.99 1.52 15.20
N ILE A 65 11.72 1.96 14.16
CA ILE A 65 11.25 1.89 12.77
C ILE A 65 11.02 0.44 12.37
N ASN A 66 11.97 -0.46 12.69
CA ASN A 66 11.82 -1.87 12.35
C ASN A 66 10.63 -2.53 13.07
N ARG A 67 10.41 -2.21 14.35
CA ARG A 67 9.22 -2.67 15.08
C ARG A 67 7.92 -2.10 14.51
N GLY A 68 7.90 -0.83 14.14
CA GLY A 68 6.74 -0.22 13.48
C GLY A 68 6.42 -0.92 12.16
N ALA A 69 7.43 -1.17 11.34
CA ALA A 69 7.31 -1.92 10.08
C ALA A 69 6.74 -3.35 10.27
N GLU A 70 7.21 -4.06 11.29
CA GLU A 70 6.69 -5.39 11.65
C GLU A 70 5.23 -5.34 12.09
N GLN A 71 4.85 -4.35 12.90
CA GLN A 71 3.46 -4.16 13.33
C GLN A 71 2.53 -3.86 12.15
N LEU A 72 2.94 -2.95 11.25
CA LEU A 72 2.17 -2.62 10.05
C LEU A 72 1.99 -3.84 9.13
N SER A 73 3.06 -4.63 8.96
CA SER A 73 3.01 -5.86 8.17
C SER A 73 2.10 -6.91 8.81
N ALA A 74 2.08 -7.00 10.14
CA ALA A 74 1.16 -7.86 10.87
C ALA A 74 -0.30 -7.39 10.77
N TYR A 75 -0.55 -6.08 10.74
CA TYR A 75 -1.89 -5.55 10.47
C TYR A 75 -2.37 -5.91 9.07
N GLU A 76 -1.52 -5.74 8.04
CA GLU A 76 -1.85 -6.19 6.68
C GLU A 76 -2.12 -7.70 6.64
N ALA A 77 -1.32 -8.52 7.31
CA ALA A 77 -1.53 -9.96 7.33
C ALA A 77 -2.85 -10.38 7.98
N ASN A 78 -3.32 -9.64 8.98
CA ASN A 78 -4.54 -9.94 9.73
C ASN A 78 -5.80 -9.31 9.12
N LEU A 79 -5.68 -8.12 8.53
CA LEU A 79 -6.80 -7.34 8.00
C LEU A 79 -6.94 -7.50 6.48
N GLY A 80 -5.84 -7.78 5.77
CA GLY A 80 -5.84 -8.10 4.34
C GLY A 80 -6.36 -6.99 3.44
N GLN A 81 -6.33 -5.73 3.88
CA GLN A 81 -7.06 -4.65 3.21
C GLN A 81 -6.55 -4.41 1.80
N LEU A 82 -5.22 -4.46 1.58
CA LEU A 82 -4.66 -4.36 0.22
C LEU A 82 -4.99 -5.57 -0.64
N LYS A 83 -5.08 -6.77 -0.03
CA LYS A 83 -5.45 -7.99 -0.74
C LYS A 83 -6.93 -7.97 -1.17
N ASP A 84 -7.80 -7.50 -0.29
CA ASP A 84 -9.23 -7.39 -0.55
C ASP A 84 -9.54 -6.29 -1.57
N GLU A 85 -8.85 -5.14 -1.49
CA GLU A 85 -8.95 -4.09 -2.51
C GLU A 85 -8.52 -4.59 -3.89
N ARG A 86 -7.38 -5.31 -3.98
CA ARG A 86 -6.93 -5.93 -5.24
C ARG A 86 -7.95 -6.92 -5.79
N ARG A 87 -8.53 -7.75 -4.92
CA ARG A 87 -9.53 -8.73 -5.34
C ARG A 87 -10.80 -8.06 -5.86
N LEU A 88 -11.25 -6.98 -5.21
CA LEU A 88 -12.39 -6.18 -5.68
C LEU A 88 -12.07 -5.55 -7.03
N ARG A 89 -10.88 -4.97 -7.19
CA ARG A 89 -10.40 -4.43 -8.47
C ARG A 89 -10.41 -5.46 -9.58
N ASP A 90 -9.79 -6.62 -9.37
CA ASP A 90 -9.73 -7.69 -10.36
C ASP A 90 -11.14 -8.16 -10.74
N TRP A 91 -12.03 -8.28 -9.75
CA TRP A 91 -13.43 -8.64 -9.98
C TRP A 91 -14.18 -7.59 -10.82
N PHE A 92 -14.01 -6.30 -10.52
CA PHE A 92 -14.62 -5.22 -11.32
C PHE A 92 -14.07 -5.20 -12.76
N ALA A 93 -12.77 -5.41 -12.95
CA ALA A 93 -12.14 -5.45 -14.27
C ALA A 93 -12.63 -6.64 -15.10
N ASP A 94 -12.72 -7.83 -14.49
CA ASP A 94 -13.27 -9.03 -15.12
C ASP A 94 -14.75 -8.83 -15.47
N PHE A 95 -15.51 -8.17 -14.59
CA PHE A 95 -16.92 -7.89 -14.81
C PHE A 95 -17.15 -6.85 -15.91
N ASP A 96 -16.34 -5.79 -15.97
CA ASP A 96 -16.40 -4.79 -17.04
C ASP A 96 -16.07 -5.41 -18.41
N SER A 97 -15.03 -6.26 -18.47
CA SER A 97 -14.69 -7.01 -19.68
C SER A 97 -15.84 -7.95 -20.11
N TRP A 98 -16.49 -8.59 -19.16
CA TRP A 98 -17.67 -9.41 -19.43
C TRP A 98 -18.87 -8.56 -19.94
N LEU A 99 -19.11 -7.39 -19.36
CA LEU A 99 -20.15 -6.45 -19.77
C LEU A 99 -19.92 -5.88 -21.17
N ASP A 100 -18.68 -5.58 -21.54
CA ASP A 100 -18.33 -5.08 -22.88
C ASP A 100 -18.67 -6.11 -23.99
N GLY A 101 -18.78 -7.39 -23.64
CA GLY A 101 -19.20 -8.47 -24.54
C GLY A 101 -20.72 -8.69 -24.63
N GLN A 102 -21.54 -7.93 -23.90
CA GLN A 102 -23.00 -8.03 -23.88
C GLN A 102 -23.68 -6.92 -24.70
N GLU A 103 -25.00 -7.01 -24.84
CA GLU A 103 -25.81 -5.99 -25.50
C GLU A 103 -25.69 -4.62 -24.80
N PRO A 104 -25.58 -3.50 -25.55
CA PRO A 104 -25.40 -2.16 -24.98
C PRO A 104 -26.50 -1.73 -24.00
N GLU A 105 -27.71 -2.26 -24.18
CA GLU A 105 -28.87 -1.99 -23.34
C GLU A 105 -28.67 -2.56 -21.92
N LEU A 106 -28.03 -3.72 -21.81
CA LEU A 106 -27.72 -4.34 -20.53
C LEU A 106 -26.72 -3.50 -19.75
N ARG A 107 -25.72 -2.94 -20.44
CA ARG A 107 -24.75 -2.02 -19.83
C ARG A 107 -25.45 -0.80 -19.23
N GLY A 108 -26.34 -0.17 -19.99
CA GLY A 108 -27.07 1.01 -19.52
C GLY A 108 -27.92 0.76 -18.27
N ILE A 109 -28.39 -0.48 -18.07
CA ILE A 109 -29.14 -0.88 -16.87
C ILE A 109 -28.21 -1.15 -15.68
N ILE A 110 -27.07 -1.79 -15.91
CA ILE A 110 -26.19 -2.29 -14.84
C ILE A 110 -25.19 -1.22 -14.36
N GLU A 111 -24.71 -0.35 -15.26
CA GLU A 111 -23.70 0.67 -14.97
C GLU A 111 -24.02 1.55 -13.73
N PRO A 112 -25.26 2.03 -13.52
CA PRO A 112 -25.58 2.83 -12.34
C PRO A 112 -25.39 2.05 -11.03
N TYR A 113 -25.80 0.78 -11.00
CA TYR A 113 -25.64 -0.07 -9.82
C TYR A 113 -24.17 -0.40 -9.54
N LEU A 114 -23.35 -0.52 -10.60
CA LEU A 114 -21.91 -0.70 -10.44
C LEU A 114 -21.24 0.53 -9.86
N CYS A 115 -21.62 1.73 -10.30
CA CYS A 115 -21.13 2.97 -9.71
C CYS A 115 -21.51 3.06 -8.23
N ASP A 116 -22.78 2.79 -7.89
CA ASP A 116 -23.23 2.81 -6.49
C ASP A 116 -22.47 1.78 -5.62
N LEU A 117 -22.25 0.57 -6.14
CA LEU A 117 -21.49 -0.47 -5.44
C LEU A 117 -20.02 -0.08 -5.26
N ALA A 118 -19.40 0.53 -6.27
CA ALA A 118 -18.03 1.01 -6.20
C ALA A 118 -17.89 2.09 -5.11
N ASP A 119 -18.82 3.04 -5.06
CA ASP A 119 -18.85 4.10 -4.03
C ASP A 119 -19.03 3.53 -2.62
N ILE A 120 -19.95 2.57 -2.43
CA ILE A 120 -20.19 1.91 -1.13
C ILE A 120 -18.94 1.17 -0.64
N LEU A 121 -18.22 0.51 -1.55
CA LEU A 121 -17.00 -0.22 -1.25
C LEU A 121 -15.76 0.68 -1.16
N GLY A 122 -15.91 2.00 -1.39
CA GLY A 122 -14.80 2.95 -1.38
C GLY A 122 -13.79 2.71 -2.51
N TYR A 123 -14.24 2.17 -3.64
CA TYR A 123 -13.41 1.79 -4.78
C TYR A 123 -13.54 2.79 -5.94
N GLU A 124 -12.46 3.48 -6.28
CA GLU A 124 -12.42 4.34 -7.47
C GLU A 124 -12.10 3.51 -8.73
N ARG A 125 -13.11 3.26 -9.59
CA ARG A 125 -12.96 2.48 -10.84
C ARG A 125 -11.88 2.99 -11.82
N ASN A 126 -11.36 4.20 -11.64
CA ASN A 126 -10.37 4.84 -12.54
C ASN A 126 -8.95 4.98 -11.95
N ASN A 127 -8.63 4.35 -10.81
CA ASN A 127 -7.26 4.41 -10.33
C ASN A 127 -6.36 3.50 -11.18
N ALA A 128 -5.52 4.14 -12.01
CA ALA A 128 -4.59 3.49 -12.90
C ALA A 128 -3.74 2.45 -12.14
N VAL A 129 -3.66 1.26 -12.73
CA VAL A 129 -2.83 0.13 -12.30
C VAL A 129 -1.40 0.61 -12.01
N PRO A 130 -0.82 0.38 -10.82
CA PRO A 130 0.61 0.12 -10.75
C PRO A 130 0.81 -1.19 -11.49
N SER A 131 1.31 -1.08 -12.72
CA SER A 131 1.50 -2.15 -13.69
C SER A 131 1.91 -3.48 -13.03
N THR A 132 1.16 -4.53 -13.40
CA THR A 132 1.32 -5.99 -13.36
C THR A 132 2.72 -6.63 -13.15
N GLU A 133 3.61 -6.06 -12.35
CA GLU A 133 4.93 -6.61 -12.00
C GLU A 133 5.06 -6.98 -10.49
N GLU A 134 3.96 -6.96 -9.74
CA GLU A 134 3.91 -7.40 -8.33
C GLU A 134 3.59 -8.90 -8.15
N LYS A 135 3.71 -9.68 -9.24
CA LYS A 135 3.78 -11.13 -9.11
C LYS A 135 5.15 -11.49 -8.51
N GLU A 136 5.14 -12.07 -7.30
CA GLU A 136 6.13 -13.04 -6.78
C GLU A 136 7.25 -12.63 -5.81
N ALA A 137 7.37 -11.41 -5.30
CA ALA A 137 8.41 -11.13 -4.28
C ALA A 137 7.86 -11.14 -2.84
N ASP A 138 8.04 -12.27 -2.16
CA ASP A 138 8.00 -12.47 -0.71
C ASP A 138 6.62 -12.56 -0.03
N LEU A 139 5.96 -13.69 -0.32
CA LEU A 139 5.25 -14.43 0.73
C LEU A 139 6.29 -15.03 1.69
N VAL A 140 6.23 -14.60 2.96
CA VAL A 140 6.96 -15.08 4.16
C VAL A 140 8.34 -14.47 4.40
#